data_AF-A0A4Q3USJ1-F1
#
_entry.id   AF-A0A4Q3USJ1-F1
#
_cell.length_a   1.000
_cell.length_b   1.000
_cell.length_c   1.000
_cell.angle_alpha   90.00
_cell.angle_beta   90.00
_cell.angle_gamma   90.00
#
_symmetry.space_group_name_H-M   'P 1'
#
loop_
_entity.id
_entity.type
_entity.pdbx_description
1 polymer ?
#
loop_
_entity_poly.entity_id
_entity_poly.type
_entity_poly.pdbx_seq_one_letter_code
_entity_poly.pdbx_strand_id
1 'polypeptide(L)'
;KHEGAVAAPTAGLHFSKELIKRLEIQGIRFAEVTLHTGLGTFRPIEVEDLSKHKMDAEYYKIDEVACAIVNKAKETHHRICSIGTTTMRAMETSYTAQKLLKPSEGWTNHFIHPPYTFNIADSLVTNFHLPKTSLLIMACAFAGYDLMMEAYKKAIKDKYRFFSYGDSMLII
;
A
#
# COMPACT_ATOMS: atom_id res chain seq x y z
N LYS A 1 -7.21 0.04 -16.22
CA LYS A 1 -8.14 -0.38 -15.13
C LYS A 1 -8.68 -1.77 -15.47
N HIS A 2 -8.44 -2.76 -14.61
CA HIS A 2 -8.86 -4.14 -14.80
C HIS A 2 -9.97 -4.48 -13.80
N GLU A 3 -11.02 -5.18 -14.26
CA GLU A 3 -12.11 -5.64 -13.40
C GLU A 3 -11.67 -6.89 -12.62
N GLY A 4 -12.02 -6.96 -11.33
CA GLY A 4 -11.75 -8.14 -10.49
C GLY A 4 -11.60 -7.89 -9.00
N ALA A 5 -11.32 -6.65 -8.57
CA ALA A 5 -11.29 -6.29 -7.15
C ALA A 5 -12.70 -6.23 -6.56
N VAL A 6 -12.89 -6.80 -5.37
CA VAL A 6 -14.18 -6.77 -4.65
C VAL A 6 -14.37 -5.45 -3.89
N ALA A 7 -13.28 -4.71 -3.64
CA ALA A 7 -13.31 -3.39 -3.01
C ALA A 7 -12.58 -2.34 -3.87
N ALA A 8 -13.08 -1.11 -3.82
CA ALA A 8 -12.47 0.01 -4.54
C ALA A 8 -11.08 0.37 -3.98
N PRO A 9 -10.14 0.84 -4.82
CA PRO A 9 -8.82 1.31 -4.38
C PRO A 9 -8.94 2.70 -3.73
N THR A 10 -9.39 2.73 -2.47
CA THR A 10 -9.89 3.95 -1.83
C THR A 10 -8.83 5.01 -1.57
N ALA A 11 -7.58 4.63 -1.30
CA ALA A 11 -6.50 5.59 -1.11
C ALA A 11 -6.22 6.40 -2.41
N GLY A 12 -6.39 5.77 -3.57
CA GLY A 12 -6.26 6.42 -4.87
C GLY A 12 -7.41 7.38 -5.20
N LEU A 13 -8.57 7.26 -4.54
CA LEU A 13 -9.72 8.13 -4.78
C LEU A 13 -9.50 9.57 -4.29
N HIS A 14 -8.50 9.79 -3.42
CA HIS A 14 -8.07 11.13 -3.00
C HIS A 14 -7.32 11.90 -4.10
N PHE A 15 -6.90 11.22 -5.17
CA PHE A 15 -6.16 11.81 -6.28
C PHE A 15 -7.11 12.23 -7.40
N SER A 16 -7.53 13.50 -7.35
CA SER A 16 -8.30 14.08 -8.45
C SER A 16 -7.46 14.20 -9.73
N LYS A 17 -8.11 14.33 -10.89
CA LYS A 17 -7.41 14.53 -12.17
C LYS A 17 -6.54 15.80 -12.13
N GLU A 18 -7.04 16.84 -11.48
CA GLU A 18 -6.34 18.12 -11.29
C GLU A 18 -5.10 17.94 -10.41
N LEU A 19 -5.21 17.18 -9.32
CA LEU A 19 -4.06 16.87 -8.46
C LEU A 19 -3.00 16.06 -9.22
N ILE A 20 -3.40 15.02 -9.94
CA ILE A 20 -2.49 14.20 -10.75
C ILE A 20 -1.74 15.09 -11.76
N LYS A 21 -2.45 15.96 -12.48
CA LYS A 21 -1.84 16.88 -13.46
C LYS A 21 -0.86 17.85 -12.79
N ARG A 22 -1.19 18.38 -11.61
CA ARG A 22 -0.27 19.23 -10.84
C ARG A 22 1.00 18.49 -10.44
N LEU A 23 0.89 17.23 -10.01
CA LEU A 23 2.04 16.39 -9.65
C LEU A 23 2.91 16.08 -10.88
N GLU A 24 2.30 15.76 -12.02
CA GLU A 24 3.03 15.55 -13.30
C GLU A 24 3.82 16.79 -13.73
N ILE A 25 3.24 17.99 -13.59
CA ILE A 25 3.92 19.27 -13.89
C ILE A 25 5.14 19.48 -12.97
N GLN A 26 5.07 19.00 -11.72
CA GLN A 26 6.20 19.02 -10.79
C GLN A 26 7.23 17.91 -11.06
N GLY A 27 7.06 17.13 -12.12
CA GLY A 27 7.99 16.06 -12.52
C GLY A 27 7.73 14.71 -11.85
N ILE A 28 6.64 14.56 -11.10
CA ILE A 28 6.29 13.28 -10.47
C ILE A 28 5.77 12.32 -11.55
N ARG A 29 6.30 11.10 -11.54
CA ARG A 29 5.90 10.02 -12.46
C ARG A 29 4.95 9.06 -11.75
N PHE A 30 4.01 8.50 -12.49
CA PHE A 30 3.04 7.53 -12.00
C PHE A 30 3.29 6.16 -12.62
N ALA A 31 3.31 5.14 -11.78
CA ALA A 31 3.37 3.74 -12.17
C ALA A 31 2.10 3.04 -11.67
N GLU A 32 1.38 2.35 -12.55
CA GLU A 32 0.18 1.62 -12.18
C GLU A 32 0.49 0.14 -11.95
N VAL A 33 0.00 -0.40 -10.84
CA VAL A 33 -0.01 -1.85 -10.58
C VAL A 33 -1.44 -2.30 -10.38
N THR A 34 -1.71 -3.56 -10.67
CA THR A 34 -3.02 -4.17 -10.44
C THR A 34 -2.94 -5.13 -9.28
N LEU A 35 -3.89 -5.04 -8.36
CA LEU A 35 -4.17 -6.10 -7.41
C LEU A 35 -5.68 -6.16 -7.14
N HIS A 36 -6.24 -7.36 -7.23
CA HIS A 36 -7.65 -7.64 -7.05
C HIS A 36 -7.90 -7.97 -5.58
N THR A 37 -8.22 -6.93 -4.79
CA THR A 37 -8.42 -7.08 -3.35
C THR A 37 -9.64 -7.94 -3.05
N GLY A 38 -9.46 -8.91 -2.16
CA GLY A 38 -10.52 -9.80 -1.65
C GLY A 38 -11.19 -9.27 -0.38
N LEU A 39 -12.31 -9.87 0.01
CA LEU A 39 -13.04 -9.50 1.24
C LEU A 39 -12.24 -9.78 2.52
N GLY A 40 -11.34 -10.77 2.50
CA GLY A 40 -10.51 -11.14 3.65
C GLY A 40 -9.64 -10.00 4.18
N THR A 41 -9.20 -9.10 3.29
CA THR A 41 -8.33 -7.96 3.65
C THR A 41 -8.94 -7.03 4.72
N PHE A 42 -10.27 -6.93 4.78
CA PHE A 42 -11.00 -6.08 5.73
C PHE A 42 -11.46 -6.80 7.00
N ARG A 43 -11.32 -8.12 7.06
CA ARG A 43 -11.76 -8.90 8.22
C ARG A 43 -10.80 -8.69 9.40
N PRO A 44 -11.30 -8.64 10.64
CA PRO A 44 -10.45 -8.69 11.82
C PRO A 44 -9.61 -9.98 11.81
N ILE A 45 -8.33 -9.85 12.15
CA ILE A 45 -7.44 -10.97 12.40
C ILE A 45 -7.70 -11.46 13.82
N GLU A 46 -8.04 -12.74 13.93
CA GLU A 46 -8.43 -13.39 15.19
C GLU A 46 -7.28 -14.12 15.89
N VAL A 47 -6.12 -14.24 15.24
CA VAL A 47 -4.94 -14.88 15.85
C VAL A 47 -4.14 -13.87 16.68
N GLU A 48 -3.64 -14.32 17.83
CA GLU A 48 -2.74 -13.52 18.67
C GLU A 48 -1.33 -13.44 18.08
N ASP A 49 -0.88 -14.54 17.48
CA ASP A 49 0.41 -14.64 16.81
C ASP A 49 0.23 -14.38 15.31
N LEU A 50 0.67 -13.20 14.86
CA LEU A 50 0.55 -12.76 13.47
C LEU A 50 1.26 -13.71 12.49
N SER A 51 2.31 -14.42 12.92
CA SER A 51 3.02 -15.37 12.05
C SER A 51 2.16 -16.57 11.64
N LYS A 52 1.06 -16.82 12.37
CA LYS A 52 0.10 -17.90 12.09
C LYS A 52 -1.05 -17.44 11.19
N HIS A 53 -1.18 -16.14 10.92
CA HIS A 53 -2.23 -15.64 10.04
C HIS A 53 -1.93 -16.00 8.58
N LYS A 54 -2.94 -16.51 7.88
CA LYS A 54 -2.88 -16.78 6.45
C LYS A 54 -3.81 -15.81 5.73
N MET A 55 -3.25 -14.98 4.88
CA MET A 55 -4.02 -14.12 3.99
C MET A 55 -4.68 -14.95 2.88
N ASP A 56 -5.88 -14.55 2.48
CA ASP A 56 -6.48 -15.01 1.24
C ASP A 56 -5.59 -14.59 0.05
N ALA A 57 -5.47 -15.47 -0.94
CA ALA A 57 -4.72 -15.16 -2.15
C ALA A 57 -5.44 -14.10 -2.98
N GLU A 58 -4.71 -13.07 -3.38
CA GLU A 58 -5.18 -11.98 -4.22
C GLU A 58 -4.41 -11.99 -5.53
N TYR A 59 -5.12 -11.83 -6.65
CA TYR A 59 -4.46 -11.70 -7.95
C TYR A 59 -3.73 -10.36 -8.04
N TYR A 60 -2.53 -10.35 -8.60
CA TYR A 60 -1.78 -9.13 -8.87
C TYR A 60 -1.09 -9.17 -10.23
N LYS A 61 -0.80 -7.99 -10.76
CA LYS A 61 -0.04 -7.79 -12.00
C LYS A 61 0.80 -6.52 -11.92
N ILE A 62 2.07 -6.66 -12.26
CA ILE A 62 3.05 -5.59 -12.40
C ILE A 62 3.65 -5.74 -13.79
N ASP A 63 3.42 -4.76 -14.65
CA ASP A 63 3.94 -4.77 -16.00
C ASP A 63 5.35 -4.16 -16.09
N GLU A 64 5.94 -4.28 -17.28
CA GLU A 64 7.27 -3.73 -17.56
C GLU A 64 7.33 -2.20 -17.47
N VAL A 65 6.23 -1.51 -17.77
CA VAL A 65 6.14 -0.05 -17.74
C VAL A 65 6.24 0.45 -16.30
N ALA A 66 5.48 -0.14 -15.39
CA ALA A 66 5.53 0.17 -13.97
C ALA A 66 6.93 -0.11 -13.40
N CYS A 67 7.53 -1.24 -13.76
CA CYS A 67 8.89 -1.59 -13.34
C CYS A 67 9.92 -0.58 -13.83
N ALA A 68 9.85 -0.18 -15.11
CA ALA A 68 10.78 0.79 -15.67
C ALA A 68 10.71 2.14 -14.94
N ILE A 69 9.51 2.63 -14.63
CA ILE A 69 9.31 3.91 -13.91
C ILE A 69 9.86 3.82 -12.48
N VAL A 70 9.47 2.78 -11.73
CA VAL A 70 9.87 2.60 -10.33
C VAL A 70 11.38 2.36 -10.20
N ASN A 71 11.95 1.51 -11.05
CA ASN A 71 13.38 1.21 -11.02
C ASN A 71 14.20 2.42 -11.44
N LYS A 72 13.75 3.18 -12.44
CA LYS A 72 14.42 4.43 -12.81
C LYS A 72 14.44 5.42 -11.65
N ALA A 73 13.32 5.58 -10.94
CA ALA A 73 13.25 6.44 -9.75
C ALA A 73 14.25 5.97 -8.67
N LYS A 74 14.33 4.66 -8.44
CA LYS A 74 15.28 4.08 -7.48
C LYS A 74 16.75 4.31 -7.84
N GLU A 75 17.11 4.05 -9.10
CA GLU A 75 18.46 4.25 -9.63
C GLU A 75 18.89 5.73 -9.61
N THR A 76 17.92 6.64 -9.70
CA THR A 76 18.14 8.09 -9.65
C THR A 76 17.91 8.70 -8.27
N HIS A 77 17.79 7.86 -7.24
CA HIS A 77 17.61 8.27 -5.84
C HIS A 77 16.38 9.17 -5.58
N HIS A 78 15.32 8.98 -6.37
CA HIS A 78 14.02 9.56 -6.11
C HIS A 78 13.21 8.71 -5.15
N ARG A 79 12.35 9.37 -4.36
CA ARG A 79 11.41 8.70 -3.47
C ARG A 79 10.36 7.92 -4.24
N ILE A 80 10.01 6.75 -3.74
CA ILE A 80 8.94 5.89 -4.27
C ILE A 80 7.80 5.88 -3.24
N CYS A 81 6.70 6.55 -3.59
CA CYS A 81 5.52 6.62 -2.75
C CYS A 81 4.46 5.62 -3.23
N SER A 82 4.14 4.64 -2.38
CA SER A 82 3.03 3.72 -2.63
C SER A 82 1.71 4.41 -2.33
N ILE A 83 0.74 4.31 -3.25
CA ILE A 83 -0.63 4.78 -3.03
C ILE A 83 -1.51 3.57 -2.71
N GLY A 84 -1.74 3.36 -1.42
CA GLY A 84 -2.52 2.26 -0.87
C GLY A 84 -1.67 1.05 -0.46
N THR A 85 -2.12 0.37 0.59
CA THR A 85 -1.56 -0.90 1.07
C THR A 85 -1.62 -2.02 0.04
N THR A 86 -2.64 -2.00 -0.83
CA THR A 86 -2.79 -2.95 -1.95
C THR A 86 -1.64 -2.83 -2.96
N THR A 87 -1.31 -1.59 -3.35
CA THR A 87 -0.16 -1.28 -4.20
C THR A 87 1.15 -1.72 -3.53
N MET A 88 1.27 -1.46 -2.22
CA MET A 88 2.43 -1.88 -1.43
C MET A 88 2.60 -3.41 -1.45
N ARG A 89 1.53 -4.17 -1.20
CA ARG A 89 1.54 -5.64 -1.22
C ARG A 89 1.98 -6.18 -2.57
N ALA A 90 1.47 -5.61 -3.66
CA ALA A 90 1.85 -6.02 -5.00
C ALA A 90 3.36 -5.81 -5.22
N MET A 91 3.87 -4.61 -4.93
CA MET A 91 5.30 -4.29 -5.08
C MET A 91 6.22 -5.17 -4.22
N GLU A 92 5.84 -5.40 -2.97
CA GLU A 92 6.59 -6.26 -2.05
C GLU A 92 6.46 -7.76 -2.36
N THR A 93 5.58 -8.15 -3.29
CA THR A 93 5.50 -9.54 -3.78
C THR A 93 6.59 -9.84 -4.82
N SER A 94 6.99 -8.87 -5.64
CA SER A 94 7.87 -9.14 -6.79
C SER A 94 8.98 -8.11 -6.98
N TYR A 95 10.16 -8.45 -6.45
CA TYR A 95 11.39 -7.67 -6.60
C TYR A 95 12.62 -8.58 -6.77
N THR A 96 13.70 -8.03 -7.32
CA THR A 96 14.98 -8.72 -7.55
C THR A 96 15.86 -8.72 -6.30
N ALA A 97 16.94 -9.51 -6.28
CA ALA A 97 17.92 -9.48 -5.20
C ALA A 97 18.55 -8.07 -4.97
N GLN A 98 18.59 -7.24 -6.01
CA GLN A 98 19.05 -5.84 -5.96
C GLN A 98 17.97 -4.87 -5.48
N LYS A 99 16.82 -5.39 -4.99
CA LYS A 99 15.65 -4.61 -4.57
C LYS A 99 15.09 -3.74 -5.70
N LEU A 100 15.09 -4.24 -6.93
CA LEU A 100 14.40 -3.60 -8.07
C LEU A 100 13.05 -4.28 -8.29
N LEU A 101 12.03 -3.53 -8.66
CA LEU A 101 10.72 -4.08 -9.01
C LEU A 101 10.84 -4.98 -10.24
N LYS A 102 10.19 -6.15 -10.20
CA LYS A 102 10.26 -7.16 -11.26
C LYS A 102 8.87 -7.35 -11.91
N PRO A 103 8.77 -7.38 -13.25
CA PRO A 103 7.51 -7.68 -13.92
C PRO A 103 7.02 -9.07 -13.53
N SER A 104 5.77 -9.16 -13.12
CA SER A 104 5.19 -10.41 -12.64
C SER A 104 3.67 -10.35 -12.58
N GLU A 105 3.05 -11.51 -12.73
CA GLU A 105 1.61 -11.69 -12.69
C GLU A 105 1.32 -13.02 -11.99
N GLY A 106 0.31 -13.06 -11.14
CA GLY A 106 -0.10 -14.28 -10.45
C GLY A 106 -0.90 -14.00 -9.19
N TRP A 107 -0.75 -14.90 -8.21
CA TRP A 107 -1.43 -14.82 -6.94
C TRP A 107 -0.44 -14.51 -5.83
N THR A 108 -0.82 -13.62 -4.92
CA THR A 108 -0.06 -13.29 -3.72
C THR A 108 -0.93 -13.45 -2.50
N ASN A 109 -0.41 -14.12 -1.49
CA ASN A 109 -0.96 -14.16 -0.13
C ASN A 109 0.02 -13.49 0.84
N HIS A 110 0.84 -12.55 0.34
CA HIS A 110 1.91 -11.94 1.11
C HIS A 110 1.33 -11.12 2.27
N PHE A 111 1.61 -11.58 3.49
CA PHE A 111 1.16 -10.95 4.71
C PHE A 111 2.28 -10.09 5.31
N ILE A 112 2.17 -8.79 5.11
CA ILE A 112 3.15 -7.82 5.62
C ILE A 112 2.78 -7.46 7.06
N HIS A 113 3.60 -7.91 8.02
CA HIS A 113 3.42 -7.64 9.45
C HIS A 113 4.77 -7.35 10.14
N PRO A 114 4.79 -6.63 11.27
CA PRO A 114 6.03 -6.37 11.99
C PRO A 114 6.69 -7.67 12.51
N PRO A 115 8.03 -7.75 12.54
CA PRO A 115 8.98 -6.85 11.87
C PRO A 115 9.01 -7.09 10.36
N TYR A 116 9.11 -6.02 9.57
CA TYR A 116 9.21 -6.13 8.11
C TYR A 116 10.15 -5.06 7.54
N THR A 117 10.97 -5.44 6.56
CA THR A 117 11.84 -4.52 5.83
C THR A 117 11.26 -4.29 4.44
N PHE A 118 10.76 -3.09 4.19
CA PHE A 118 10.27 -2.69 2.88
C PHE A 118 11.44 -2.54 1.90
N ASN A 119 11.25 -3.06 0.69
CA ASN A 119 12.31 -3.16 -0.30
C ASN A 119 12.20 -2.08 -1.36
N ILE A 120 10.99 -1.69 -1.75
CA ILE A 120 10.75 -0.81 -2.91
C ILE A 120 10.35 0.60 -2.49
N ALA A 121 9.20 0.75 -1.83
CA ALA A 121 8.65 2.06 -1.48
C ALA A 121 9.15 2.57 -0.13
N ASP A 122 9.44 3.86 -0.07
CA ASP A 122 9.92 4.59 1.11
C ASP A 122 8.87 5.51 1.72
N SER A 123 7.74 5.72 1.02
CA SER A 123 6.61 6.49 1.53
C SER A 123 5.30 5.76 1.24
N LEU A 124 4.27 5.97 2.07
CA LEU A 124 2.95 5.34 1.91
C LEU A 124 1.83 6.37 2.09
N VAL A 125 0.95 6.47 1.11
CA VAL A 125 -0.37 7.11 1.26
C VAL A 125 -1.41 6.03 1.49
N THR A 126 -2.18 6.12 2.57
CA THR A 126 -3.25 5.16 2.86
C THR A 126 -4.40 5.79 3.65
N ASN A 127 -5.56 5.14 3.72
CA ASN A 127 -6.66 5.57 4.59
C ASN A 127 -6.37 5.23 6.06
N PHE A 128 -7.18 5.76 6.99
CA PHE A 128 -7.25 5.21 8.35
C PHE A 128 -8.03 3.89 8.36
N HIS A 129 -7.34 2.80 8.67
CA HIS A 129 -7.88 1.44 8.72
C HIS A 129 -8.52 1.08 10.06
N LEU A 130 -9.42 0.10 10.06
CA LEU A 130 -10.07 -0.41 11.27
C LEU A 130 -9.08 -1.22 12.14
N PRO A 131 -9.30 -1.28 13.46
CA PRO A 131 -8.51 -2.12 14.37
C PRO A 131 -8.47 -3.59 13.93
N LYS A 132 -7.35 -4.25 14.23
CA LYS A 132 -7.12 -5.69 13.97
C LYS A 132 -7.22 -6.09 12.48
N THR A 133 -7.13 -5.16 11.53
CA THR A 133 -7.12 -5.51 10.09
C THR A 133 -5.70 -5.69 9.56
N SER A 134 -5.54 -6.50 8.52
CA SER A 134 -4.25 -6.66 7.81
C SER A 134 -3.68 -5.32 7.31
N LEU A 135 -4.57 -4.37 7.00
CA LEU A 135 -4.23 -3.04 6.54
C LEU A 135 -3.56 -2.19 7.62
N LEU A 136 -4.14 -2.15 8.83
CA LEU A 136 -3.53 -1.47 9.97
C LEU A 136 -2.20 -2.12 10.35
N ILE A 137 -2.14 -3.45 10.32
CA ILE A 137 -0.91 -4.19 10.63
C ILE A 137 0.21 -3.84 9.64
N MET A 138 -0.08 -3.75 8.34
CA MET A 138 0.88 -3.29 7.34
C MET A 138 1.32 -1.83 7.59
N ALA A 139 0.38 -0.94 7.92
CA ALA A 139 0.70 0.45 8.25
C ALA A 139 1.61 0.53 9.49
N CYS A 140 1.37 -0.28 10.52
CA CYS A 140 2.25 -0.41 11.68
C CYS A 140 3.62 -1.00 11.34
N ALA A 141 3.68 -1.96 10.41
CA ALA A 141 4.95 -2.50 9.93
C ALA A 141 5.79 -1.43 9.22
N PHE A 142 5.13 -0.50 8.52
CA PHE A 142 5.77 0.58 7.78
C PHE A 142 6.22 1.73 8.69
N ALA A 143 5.33 2.24 9.56
CA ALA A 143 5.59 3.43 10.39
C ALA A 143 6.18 3.12 11.77
N GLY A 144 6.14 1.85 12.21
CA GLY A 144 6.31 1.48 13.60
C GLY A 144 5.00 1.55 14.39
N TYR A 145 4.83 0.63 15.33
CA TYR A 145 3.58 0.49 16.10
C TYR A 145 3.27 1.72 16.95
N ASP A 146 4.25 2.20 17.74
CA ASP A 146 4.02 3.29 18.69
C ASP A 146 3.63 4.59 17.98
N LEU A 147 4.36 4.96 16.93
CA LEU A 147 4.09 6.15 16.11
C LEU A 147 2.71 6.04 15.44
N MET A 148 2.37 4.87 14.90
CA MET A 148 1.07 4.65 14.27
C MET A 148 -0.07 4.79 15.30
N MET A 149 0.08 4.24 16.50
CA MET A 149 -0.94 4.35 17.55
C MET A 149 -1.09 5.78 18.08
N GLU A 150 0.00 6.54 18.17
CA GLU A 150 -0.04 7.96 18.50
C GLU A 150 -0.82 8.76 17.43
N ALA A 151 -0.49 8.55 16.15
CA ALA A 151 -1.18 9.19 15.03
C ALA A 151 -2.68 8.87 15.03
N TYR A 152 -3.05 7.62 15.29
CA TYR A 152 -4.46 7.20 15.41
C TYR A 152 -5.19 7.89 16.57
N LYS A 153 -4.58 7.96 17.75
CA LYS A 153 -5.16 8.67 18.91
C LYS A 153 -5.39 10.15 18.58
N LYS A 154 -4.43 10.78 17.89
CA LYS A 154 -4.54 12.18 17.45
C LYS A 154 -5.65 12.35 16.41
N ALA A 155 -5.72 11.48 15.42
CA ALA A 155 -6.76 11.49 14.39
C ALA A 155 -8.17 11.35 15.00
N ILE A 156 -8.35 10.46 15.99
CA ILE A 156 -9.62 10.32 16.72
C ILE A 156 -9.95 11.60 17.48
N LYS A 157 -8.98 12.16 18.23
CA LYS A 157 -9.16 13.41 19.00
C LYS A 157 -9.58 14.58 18.09
N ASP A 158 -8.97 14.66 16.91
CA ASP A 158 -9.21 15.72 15.94
C ASP A 158 -10.38 15.41 14.98
N LYS A 159 -11.13 14.32 15.22
CA LYS A 159 -12.33 13.92 14.48
C LYS A 159 -12.10 13.67 12.97
N TYR A 160 -10.95 13.11 12.63
CA TYR A 160 -10.71 12.59 11.28
C TYR A 160 -11.74 11.52 10.95
N ARG A 161 -12.08 11.42 9.67
CA ARG A 161 -12.98 10.39 9.14
C ARG A 161 -12.16 9.15 8.82
N PHE A 162 -12.65 7.98 9.22
CA PHE A 162 -11.92 6.73 9.07
C PHE A 162 -12.49 5.89 7.92
N PHE A 163 -11.78 4.82 7.59
CA PHE A 163 -12.16 3.79 6.62
C PHE A 163 -12.14 4.27 5.16
N SER A 164 -12.79 3.50 4.28
CA SER A 164 -12.72 3.62 2.83
C SER A 164 -13.00 5.03 2.29
N TYR A 165 -13.98 5.74 2.84
CA TYR A 165 -14.39 7.08 2.37
C TYR A 165 -14.00 8.19 3.35
N GLY A 166 -13.13 7.87 4.31
CA GLY A 166 -12.59 8.81 5.27
C GLY A 166 -11.41 9.60 4.72
N ASP A 167 -10.64 10.19 5.61
CA ASP A 167 -9.44 10.94 5.28
C ASP A 167 -8.26 9.99 4.96
N SER A 168 -7.16 10.58 4.48
CA SER A 168 -5.92 9.90 4.16
C SER A 168 -4.78 10.29 5.09
N MET A 169 -3.80 9.41 5.19
CA MET A 169 -2.53 9.59 5.88
C MET A 169 -1.39 9.42 4.88
N LEU A 170 -0.37 10.27 4.98
CA LEU A 170 0.91 10.16 4.29
C LEU A 170 1.98 9.83 5.34
N ILE A 171 2.73 8.76 5.11
CA ILE A 171 3.82 8.27 5.96
C ILE A 171 5.13 8.42 5.18
N ILE A 172 6.13 9.06 5.79
CA ILE A 172 7.43 9.44 5.21
C ILE A 172 8.57 9.21 6.19
#